data_AF-R6RB96-F1
#
_entry.id   AF-R6RB96-F1
#
_cell.length_a   1.000
_cell.length_b   1.000
_cell.length_c   1.000
_cell.angle_alpha   90.00
_cell.angle_beta   90.00
_cell.angle_gamma   90.00
#
_symmetry.space_group_name_H-M   'P 1'
#
loop_
_entity.id
_entity.type
_entity.pdbx_description
1 polymer ?
#
loop_
_entity_poly.entity_id
_entity_poly.type
_entity_poly.pdbx_seq_one_letter_code
_entity_poly.pdbx_strand_id
1 'polypeptide(L)'
;MKNLSSWLIAIFAFLFWGYRVVATVLYAMGTELVLTPMDMTMEITLLFITFICICFIPKRKLLAVTIYLIAHLFYYGVYIYQNIVAIINNTASLELYMNIFVALIGVIIPVAAFFDVLLDKNRKANPVHKQTDWFYKNKDYDRKLDERADKNQYRTL
;
A
#
# COMPACT_ATOMS: atom_id res chain seq x y z
N MET A 1 2.30 11.61 10.84
CA MET A 1 2.89 11.33 9.52
C MET A 1 4.12 12.20 9.36
N LYS A 2 5.25 11.68 8.84
CA LYS A 2 6.53 12.42 8.85
C LYS A 2 6.99 12.89 7.45
N ASN A 3 6.45 12.32 6.36
CA ASN A 3 6.95 12.53 4.99
C ASN A 3 5.82 12.95 4.04
N LEU A 4 6.14 13.80 3.06
CA LEU A 4 5.23 14.27 2.00
C LEU A 4 4.56 13.11 1.23
N SER A 5 5.35 12.07 0.90
CA SER A 5 4.86 10.89 0.17
C SER A 5 3.68 10.21 0.87
N SER A 6 3.74 10.07 2.19
CA SER A 6 2.65 9.45 2.97
C SER A 6 1.38 10.29 3.00
N TRP A 7 1.53 11.62 2.95
CA TRP A 7 0.40 12.55 2.82
C TRP A 7 -0.25 12.44 1.44
N LEU A 8 0.56 12.37 0.40
CA LEU A 8 0.12 12.24 -0.98
C LEU A 8 -0.68 10.94 -1.21
N ILE A 9 -0.23 9.82 -0.63
CA ILE A 9 -0.96 8.54 -0.69
C ILE A 9 -2.35 8.65 -0.07
N ALA A 10 -2.48 9.29 1.11
CA ALA A 10 -3.77 9.46 1.77
C ALA A 10 -4.72 10.36 0.95
N ILE A 11 -4.19 11.44 0.35
CA ILE A 11 -4.97 12.33 -0.54
C ILE A 11 -5.45 11.56 -1.77
N PHE A 12 -4.58 10.83 -2.45
CA PHE A 12 -4.97 10.04 -3.62
C PHE A 12 -5.99 8.96 -3.28
N ALA A 13 -5.85 8.30 -2.13
CA ALA A 13 -6.85 7.34 -1.66
C ALA A 13 -8.22 8.00 -1.45
N PHE A 14 -8.26 9.19 -0.85
CA PHE A 14 -9.50 9.93 -0.65
C PHE A 14 -10.11 10.45 -1.96
N LEU A 15 -9.28 10.94 -2.89
CA LEU A 15 -9.72 11.38 -4.21
C LEU A 15 -10.31 10.23 -5.03
N PHE A 16 -9.62 9.09 -5.06
CA PHE A 16 -10.12 7.91 -5.76
C PHE A 16 -11.42 7.40 -5.13
N TRP A 17 -11.49 7.35 -3.80
CA TRP A 17 -12.72 7.01 -3.10
C TRP A 17 -13.87 7.98 -3.44
N GLY A 18 -13.63 9.30 -3.42
CA GLY A 18 -14.64 10.30 -3.78
C GLY A 18 -15.11 10.16 -5.22
N TYR A 19 -14.20 9.92 -6.16
CA TYR A 19 -14.53 9.60 -7.54
C TYR A 19 -15.43 8.35 -7.63
N ARG A 20 -15.12 7.28 -6.88
CA ARG A 20 -15.96 6.08 -6.85
C ARG A 20 -17.34 6.38 -6.29
N VAL A 21 -17.46 7.12 -5.20
CA VAL A 21 -18.78 7.54 -4.66
C VAL A 21 -19.61 8.24 -5.73
N VAL A 22 -19.04 9.22 -6.44
CA VAL A 22 -19.73 9.94 -7.53
C VAL A 22 -20.12 8.98 -8.66
N ALA A 23 -19.21 8.10 -9.09
CA ALA A 23 -19.48 7.13 -10.13
C ALA A 23 -20.62 6.16 -9.76
N THR A 24 -20.67 5.69 -8.50
CA THR A 24 -21.73 4.80 -8.02
C THR A 24 -23.08 5.50 -7.95
N VAL A 25 -23.11 6.76 -7.50
CA VAL A 25 -24.34 7.57 -7.47
C VAL A 25 -24.86 7.84 -8.88
N LEU A 26 -23.99 8.23 -9.81
CA LEU A 26 -24.38 8.47 -11.20
C LEU A 26 -24.87 7.21 -11.89
N TYR A 27 -24.24 6.07 -11.61
CA TYR A 27 -24.70 4.77 -12.10
C TYR A 27 -26.11 4.43 -11.58
N ALA A 28 -26.41 4.72 -10.31
CA ALA A 28 -27.75 4.57 -9.74
C ALA A 28 -28.79 5.50 -10.41
N MET A 29 -28.36 6.62 -10.98
CA MET A 29 -29.20 7.55 -11.76
C MET A 29 -29.26 7.22 -13.27
N GLY A 30 -28.65 6.11 -13.70
CA GLY A 30 -28.65 5.65 -15.10
C GLY A 30 -27.63 6.35 -16.00
N THR A 31 -26.63 7.03 -15.41
CA THR A 31 -25.53 7.67 -16.13
C THR A 31 -24.23 6.93 -15.87
N GLU A 32 -23.58 6.45 -16.92
CA GLU A 32 -22.38 5.63 -16.81
C GLU A 32 -21.13 6.50 -16.90
N LEU A 33 -20.27 6.40 -15.88
CA LEU A 33 -18.90 6.90 -15.93
C LEU A 33 -17.94 5.74 -16.17
N VAL A 34 -16.71 6.09 -16.55
CA VAL A 34 -15.59 5.15 -16.65
C VAL A 34 -15.52 4.30 -15.37
N LEU A 35 -15.29 3.00 -15.53
CA LEU A 35 -15.34 1.97 -14.51
C LEU A 35 -16.72 1.87 -13.84
N THR A 36 -17.67 1.25 -14.53
CA THR A 36 -18.99 0.95 -13.97
C THR A 36 -18.90 -0.02 -12.79
N PRO A 37 -19.77 0.10 -11.77
CA PRO A 37 -19.85 -0.88 -10.68
C PRO A 37 -20.17 -2.27 -11.22
N MET A 38 -19.39 -3.28 -10.82
CA MET A 38 -19.63 -4.68 -11.21
C MET A 38 -20.87 -5.25 -10.53
N ASP A 39 -21.02 -4.94 -9.25
CA ASP A 39 -22.19 -5.25 -8.45
C ASP A 39 -22.42 -4.08 -7.50
N MET A 40 -23.64 -3.53 -7.51
CA MET A 40 -23.97 -2.33 -6.73
C MET A 40 -23.83 -2.57 -5.22
N THR A 41 -24.22 -3.74 -4.74
CA THR A 41 -24.14 -4.10 -3.32
C THR A 41 -22.70 -4.21 -2.86
N MET A 42 -21.86 -4.85 -3.68
CA MET A 42 -20.43 -5.00 -3.41
C MET A 42 -19.69 -3.66 -3.49
N GLU A 43 -20.01 -2.81 -4.46
CA GLU A 43 -19.41 -1.48 -4.59
C GLU A 43 -19.72 -0.61 -3.37
N ILE A 44 -20.98 -0.56 -2.94
CA ILE A 44 -21.39 0.19 -1.75
C ILE A 44 -20.66 -0.34 -0.51
N THR A 45 -20.62 -1.66 -0.35
CA THR A 45 -19.91 -2.30 0.78
C THR A 45 -18.42 -1.93 0.77
N LEU A 46 -17.78 -1.98 -0.40
CA LEU A 46 -16.39 -1.58 -0.58
C LEU A 46 -16.19 -0.11 -0.21
N LEU A 47 -17.04 0.81 -0.67
CA LEU A 47 -16.95 2.24 -0.36
C LEU A 47 -16.95 2.54 1.14
N PHE A 48 -17.78 1.85 1.92
CA PHE A 48 -17.81 2.00 3.37
C PHE A 48 -16.55 1.46 4.04
N ILE A 49 -16.13 0.23 3.70
CA ILE A 49 -14.91 -0.37 4.24
C ILE A 49 -13.70 0.52 3.95
N THR A 50 -13.63 1.04 2.74
CA THR A 50 -12.48 1.79 2.25
C THR A 50 -12.40 3.17 2.86
N PHE A 51 -13.53 3.85 3.05
CA PHE A 51 -13.60 5.09 3.82
C PHE A 51 -13.05 4.92 5.25
N ILE A 52 -13.52 3.89 5.97
CA ILE A 52 -13.05 3.60 7.32
C ILE A 52 -11.54 3.34 7.32
N CYS A 53 -11.04 2.53 6.37
CA CYS A 53 -9.62 2.23 6.29
C CYS A 53 -8.76 3.47 6.00
N ILE A 54 -9.21 4.38 5.13
CA ILE A 54 -8.50 5.63 4.79
C ILE A 54 -8.30 6.49 6.05
N CYS A 55 -9.28 6.59 6.93
CA CYS A 55 -9.15 7.33 8.20
C CYS A 55 -8.04 6.78 9.12
N PHE A 56 -7.64 5.51 8.96
CA PHE A 56 -6.58 4.88 9.73
C PHE A 56 -5.20 4.90 9.06
N ILE A 57 -5.09 5.31 7.79
CA ILE A 57 -3.80 5.49 7.09
C ILE A 57 -2.91 6.51 7.83
N PRO A 58 -3.39 7.71 8.21
CA PRO A 58 -2.59 8.67 8.98
C PRO A 58 -2.12 8.16 10.33
N LYS A 59 -2.94 7.29 10.96
CA LYS A 59 -2.67 6.65 12.26
C LYS A 59 -1.70 5.47 12.15
N ARG A 60 -1.20 5.13 10.95
CA ARG A 60 -0.23 4.06 10.70
C ARG A 60 -0.66 2.68 11.22
N LYS A 61 -1.97 2.38 11.16
CA LYS A 61 -2.49 1.08 11.60
C LYS A 61 -2.34 0.05 10.48
N LEU A 62 -1.37 -0.86 10.62
CA LEU A 62 -1.07 -1.89 9.61
C LEU A 62 -2.31 -2.72 9.23
N LEU A 63 -3.08 -3.16 10.22
CA LEU A 63 -4.30 -3.95 10.01
C LEU A 63 -5.30 -3.25 9.07
N ALA A 64 -5.55 -1.96 9.27
CA ALA A 64 -6.49 -1.21 8.44
C ALA A 64 -6.03 -1.14 6.99
N VAL A 65 -4.72 -0.95 6.76
CA VAL A 65 -4.17 -0.88 5.41
C VAL A 65 -4.09 -2.26 4.74
N THR A 66 -3.91 -3.32 5.53
CA THR A 66 -4.05 -4.70 5.04
C THR A 66 -5.49 -5.00 4.60
N ILE A 67 -6.49 -4.63 5.40
CA ILE A 67 -7.90 -4.78 5.01
C ILE A 67 -8.20 -3.98 3.75
N TYR A 68 -7.72 -2.73 3.67
CA TYR A 68 -7.86 -1.87 2.50
C TYR A 68 -7.33 -2.55 1.23
N LEU A 69 -6.13 -3.13 1.31
CA LEU A 69 -5.49 -3.86 0.22
C LEU A 69 -6.25 -5.12 -0.17
N ILE A 70 -6.62 -5.95 0.80
CA ILE A 70 -7.33 -7.20 0.55
C ILE A 70 -8.68 -6.91 -0.12
N ALA A 71 -9.46 -5.96 0.41
CA ALA A 71 -10.77 -5.60 -0.15
C ALA A 71 -10.66 -5.11 -1.61
N HIS A 72 -9.67 -4.25 -1.90
CA HIS A 72 -9.44 -3.78 -3.28
C HIS A 72 -8.94 -4.87 -4.21
N LEU A 73 -8.07 -5.77 -3.75
CA LEU A 73 -7.60 -6.91 -4.55
C LEU A 73 -8.75 -7.87 -4.88
N PHE A 74 -9.64 -8.16 -3.92
CA PHE A 74 -10.79 -9.01 -4.18
C PHE A 74 -11.75 -8.37 -5.18
N TYR A 75 -12.03 -7.08 -5.04
CA TYR A 75 -12.99 -6.43 -5.93
C TYR A 75 -12.39 -6.13 -7.32
N TYR A 76 -11.34 -5.29 -7.37
CA TYR A 76 -10.74 -4.87 -8.63
C TYR A 76 -9.86 -5.95 -9.26
N GLY A 77 -9.25 -6.85 -8.48
CA GLY A 77 -8.48 -7.96 -9.04
C GLY A 77 -9.37 -8.96 -9.79
N VAL A 78 -10.56 -9.28 -9.26
CA VAL A 78 -11.54 -10.10 -9.97
C VAL A 78 -12.01 -9.39 -11.24
N TYR A 79 -12.33 -8.10 -11.16
CA TYR A 79 -12.71 -7.30 -12.31
C TYR A 79 -11.62 -7.32 -13.41
N ILE A 80 -10.37 -7.06 -13.04
CA ILE A 80 -9.24 -7.06 -13.99
C ILE A 80 -9.07 -8.45 -14.61
N TYR A 81 -9.14 -9.52 -13.81
CA TYR A 81 -9.00 -10.88 -14.32
C TYR A 81 -10.06 -11.22 -15.37
N GLN A 82 -11.34 -10.95 -15.07
CA GLN A 82 -12.44 -11.21 -15.99
C GLN A 82 -12.29 -10.44 -17.31
N ASN A 83 -11.91 -9.17 -17.22
CA ASN A 83 -11.74 -8.30 -18.39
C ASN A 83 -10.47 -8.65 -19.21
N ILE A 84 -9.40 -9.14 -18.59
CA ILE A 84 -8.23 -9.67 -19.30
C ILE A 84 -8.59 -10.93 -20.09
N VAL A 85 -9.40 -11.83 -19.52
CA VAL A 85 -9.87 -13.02 -20.24
C VAL A 85 -10.70 -12.62 -21.47
N ALA A 86 -11.52 -11.58 -21.37
CA ALA A 86 -12.25 -11.04 -22.52
C ALA A 86 -11.33 -10.48 -23.62
N ILE A 87 -10.23 -9.81 -23.24
CA ILE A 87 -9.20 -9.35 -24.19
C ILE A 87 -8.55 -10.54 -24.90
N ILE A 88 -8.16 -11.58 -24.17
CA ILE A 88 -7.54 -12.79 -24.74
C ILE A 88 -8.47 -13.46 -25.76
N ASN A 89 -9.78 -13.43 -25.49
CA ASN A 89 -10.80 -14.00 -26.38
C ASN A 89 -11.21 -13.06 -27.54
N ASN A 90 -10.51 -11.93 -27.75
CA ASN A 90 -10.79 -10.93 -28.78
C ASN A 90 -12.22 -10.32 -28.73
N THR A 91 -12.84 -10.28 -27.56
CA THR A 91 -14.16 -9.65 -27.36
C THR A 91 -14.08 -8.27 -26.71
N ALA A 92 -12.87 -7.72 -26.55
CA ALA A 92 -12.65 -6.47 -25.84
C ALA A 92 -13.00 -5.22 -26.68
N SER A 93 -13.81 -4.35 -26.09
CA SER A 93 -14.08 -3.00 -26.60
C SER A 93 -12.99 -2.01 -26.16
N LEU A 94 -12.87 -0.86 -26.84
CA LEU A 94 -11.94 0.21 -26.47
C LEU A 94 -12.18 0.73 -25.04
N GLU A 95 -13.45 0.78 -24.63
CA GLU A 95 -13.89 1.20 -23.30
C GLU A 95 -13.33 0.31 -22.18
N LEU A 96 -13.21 -0.99 -22.45
CA LEU A 96 -12.74 -2.00 -21.51
C LEU A 96 -11.27 -1.75 -21.09
N TYR A 97 -10.44 -1.22 -21.99
CA TYR A 97 -9.07 -0.83 -21.68
C TYR A 97 -9.00 0.34 -20.69
N MET A 98 -9.85 1.36 -20.86
CA MET A 98 -9.93 2.49 -19.94
C MET A 98 -10.42 2.05 -18.57
N ASN A 99 -11.40 1.14 -18.52
CA ASN A 99 -11.91 0.61 -17.27
C ASN A 99 -10.85 -0.21 -16.52
N ILE A 100 -10.09 -1.07 -17.22
CA ILE A 100 -8.96 -1.81 -16.60
C ILE A 100 -7.91 -0.84 -16.06
N PHE A 101 -7.58 0.22 -16.80
CA PHE A 101 -6.60 1.21 -16.35
C PHE A 101 -7.02 1.88 -15.04
N VAL A 102 -8.29 2.31 -14.94
CA VAL A 102 -8.81 2.91 -13.70
C VAL A 102 -8.90 1.87 -12.58
N ALA A 103 -9.26 0.62 -12.88
CA ALA A 103 -9.27 -0.47 -11.90
C ALA A 103 -7.86 -0.76 -11.34
N LEU A 104 -6.82 -0.67 -12.16
CA LEU A 104 -5.42 -0.81 -11.72
C LEU A 104 -5.02 0.28 -10.73
N ILE A 105 -5.48 1.53 -10.93
CA ILE A 105 -5.27 2.61 -9.95
C ILE A 105 -5.90 2.23 -8.60
N GLY A 106 -7.10 1.64 -8.63
CA GLY A 106 -7.78 1.10 -7.46
C GLY A 106 -6.95 0.06 -6.70
N VAL A 107 -6.08 -0.71 -7.39
CA VAL A 107 -5.17 -1.67 -6.73
C VAL A 107 -3.86 -1.02 -6.28
N ILE A 108 -3.29 -0.12 -7.08
CA ILE A 108 -1.97 0.47 -6.83
C ILE A 108 -1.95 1.35 -5.57
N ILE A 109 -3.01 2.14 -5.34
CA ILE A 109 -3.10 3.02 -4.17
C ILE A 109 -3.02 2.24 -2.85
N PRO A 110 -3.84 1.20 -2.60
CA PRO A 110 -3.73 0.39 -1.39
C PRO A 110 -2.39 -0.34 -1.26
N VAL A 111 -1.81 -0.79 -2.38
CA VAL A 111 -0.46 -1.39 -2.37
C VAL A 111 0.57 -0.38 -1.86
N ALA A 112 0.55 0.84 -2.40
CA ALA A 112 1.45 1.91 -1.97
C ALA A 112 1.24 2.27 -0.49
N ALA A 113 -0.02 2.37 -0.04
CA ALA A 113 -0.35 2.61 1.36
C ALA A 113 0.18 1.50 2.27
N PHE A 114 0.03 0.24 1.86
CA PHE A 114 0.49 -0.91 2.64
C PHE A 114 2.00 -0.89 2.84
N PHE A 115 2.75 -0.71 1.76
CA PHE A 115 4.21 -0.62 1.83
C PHE A 115 4.69 0.61 2.61
N ASP A 116 4.04 1.78 2.47
CA ASP A 116 4.40 2.98 3.24
C ASP A 116 4.27 2.74 4.75
N VAL A 117 3.20 2.09 5.20
CA VAL A 117 3.00 1.75 6.61
C VAL A 117 3.92 0.62 7.08
N LEU A 118 4.11 -0.41 6.25
CA LEU A 118 4.98 -1.55 6.57
C LEU A 118 6.45 -1.12 6.72
N LEU A 119 6.96 -0.31 5.79
CA LEU A 119 8.33 0.20 5.81
C LEU A 119 8.57 1.13 7.01
N ASP A 120 7.61 1.96 7.41
CA ASP A 120 7.72 2.79 8.62
C ASP A 120 7.85 1.93 9.88
N LYS A 121 7.07 0.83 9.96
CA LYS A 121 7.14 -0.10 11.10
C LYS A 121 8.50 -0.81 11.16
N ASN A 122 9.03 -1.24 10.01
CA ASN A 122 10.36 -1.84 9.93
C ASN A 122 11.47 -0.86 10.33
N ARG A 123 11.40 0.40 9.86
CA ARG A 123 12.35 1.46 10.24
C ARG A 123 12.33 1.76 11.74
N LYS A 124 11.18 1.64 12.40
CA LYS A 124 11.06 1.79 13.85
C LYS A 124 11.64 0.60 14.63
N ALA A 125 11.52 -0.62 14.09
CA ALA A 125 12.10 -1.81 14.70
C ALA A 125 13.63 -1.81 14.60
N ASN A 126 14.18 -1.28 13.50
CA ASN A 126 15.61 -1.20 13.23
C ASN A 126 16.04 0.26 12.99
N PRO A 127 16.11 1.10 14.04
CA PRO A 127 16.51 2.49 13.89
C PRO A 127 17.97 2.57 13.41
N VAL A 128 18.20 3.33 12.35
CA VAL A 128 19.54 3.63 11.82
C VAL A 128 19.86 5.09 12.11
N HIS A 129 20.91 5.32 12.88
CA HIS A 129 21.32 6.66 13.29
C HIS A 129 22.54 7.11 12.46
N LYS A 130 22.31 7.84 11.36
CA LYS A 130 23.35 8.18 10.37
C LYS A 130 24.62 8.81 10.96
N GLN A 131 24.51 9.54 12.06
CA GLN A 131 25.63 10.24 12.70
C GLN A 131 26.54 9.33 13.53
N THR A 132 26.03 8.21 14.03
CA THR A 132 26.73 7.36 14.99
C THR A 132 26.90 5.93 14.48
N ASP A 133 25.98 5.45 13.63
CA ASP A 133 25.99 4.08 13.13
C ASP A 133 27.18 3.78 12.22
N TRP A 134 27.71 4.78 11.51
CA TRP A 134 28.93 4.59 10.71
C TRP A 134 30.17 4.30 11.56
N PHE A 135 30.15 4.70 12.84
CA PHE A 135 31.23 4.45 13.79
C PHE A 135 31.00 3.14 14.55
N TYR A 136 29.79 2.92 15.09
CA TYR A 136 29.50 1.77 15.96
C TYR A 136 29.16 0.46 15.22
N LYS A 137 28.78 0.52 13.93
CA LYS A 137 28.42 -0.68 13.14
C LYS A 137 29.48 -1.05 12.10
N ASN A 138 30.56 -0.29 12.00
CA ASN A 138 31.59 -0.54 11.02
C ASN A 138 32.72 -1.41 11.59
N LYS A 139 32.78 -2.66 11.11
CA LYS A 139 33.79 -3.65 11.52
C LYS A 139 35.22 -3.31 11.09
N ASP A 140 35.38 -2.36 10.17
CA ASP A 140 36.71 -1.93 9.72
C ASP A 140 37.43 -1.08 10.77
N TYR A 141 36.67 -0.42 11.66
CA TYR A 141 37.20 0.36 12.78
C TYR A 141 37.19 -0.42 14.10
N ASP A 142 36.66 -1.64 14.12
CA ASP A 142 36.77 -2.52 15.28
C ASP A 142 38.25 -2.86 15.52
N ARG A 143 38.65 -2.85 16.80
CA ARG A 143 40.02 -3.17 17.18
C ARG A 143 40.35 -4.59 16.72
N LYS A 144 41.15 -4.72 15.66
CA LYS A 144 41.72 -5.99 15.22
C LYS A 144 42.71 -6.46 16.28
N LEU A 145 42.33 -7.50 17.03
CA LEU A 145 43.24 -8.14 17.98
C LEU A 145 44.23 -8.97 17.17
N ASP A 146 45.52 -8.72 17.39
CA ASP A 146 46.59 -9.60 16.90
C ASP A 146 46.41 -11.01 17.49
N GLU A 147 46.74 -12.06 16.73
CA GLU A 147 46.67 -13.45 17.22
C GLU A 147 47.56 -13.70 18.44
N ARG A 148 48.60 -12.87 18.61
CA ARG A 148 49.53 -12.88 19.75
C ARG A 148 49.05 -12.06 20.96
N ALA A 149 47.89 -11.41 20.87
CA ALA A 149 47.34 -10.65 21.99
C ALA A 149 46.99 -11.59 23.14
N ASP A 150 47.50 -11.29 24.34
CA ASP A 150 47.27 -12.09 25.54
C ASP A 150 45.75 -12.18 25.83
N LYS A 151 45.22 -13.40 25.84
CA LYS A 151 43.81 -13.73 26.11
C LYS A 151 43.55 -14.01 27.59
N ASN A 152 44.52 -13.76 28.46
CA ASN A 152 44.40 -14.05 29.89
C ASN A 152 43.27 -13.23 30.53
N GLN A 153 42.16 -13.90 30.83
CA GLN A 153 41.10 -13.41 31.69
C GLN A 153 41.56 -13.48 33.15
N TYR A 154 42.25 -12.45 33.64
CA TYR A 154 42.51 -12.35 35.07
C TYR A 154 41.17 -12.14 35.79
N ARG A 155 40.69 -13.18 36.49
CA ARG A 155 39.61 -13.06 37.46
C ARG A 155 40.11 -12.17 38.59
N THR A 156 39.63 -10.93 38.66
CA THR A 156 39.72 -10.14 39.87
C THR A 156 38.69 -10.68 40.86
N LEU A 157 39.18 -11.24 41.97
CA LEU A 157 38.40 -11.64 43.14
C LEU A 157 37.71 -10.43 43.78
#